data_AF-A0A1Z9BIZ2-F1
#
_entry.id   AF-A0A1Z9BIZ2-F1
#
_cell.length_a   1.000
_cell.length_b   1.000
_cell.length_c   1.000
_cell.angle_alpha   90.00
_cell.angle_beta   90.00
_cell.angle_gamma   90.00
#
_symmetry.space_group_name_H-M   'P 1'
#
loop_
_entity.id
_entity.type
_entity.pdbx_description
1 polymer ?
#
loop_
_entity_poly.entity_id
_entity_poly.type
_entity_poly.pdbx_seq_one_letter_code
_entity_poly.pdbx_strand_id
1 'polypeptide(L)'
;KLTNNPELLQKGKYISDSFLGLIKQKIKRGQPIVIPPVVYEISRVTHIKPYEVINQQLQRSGSELRAQPGVVDMLKDRDEVREHQALKEILYRPFTSNINNVANAAGQKVGRIRIGTEGYADVVSLARQTGFKAPNVAAAIWAHETGYGKFMSGRNNLFNIKSTDGTGPTTMTKEYDQNNRAYTTSAQWRTYEAPSQSVDDFMKFISKYPGVAEAQTPRELVTALHSGNYATDPEYVRRVVGVMSSYGVNPDAPFMQYSGPPTRDPNHSSSTLQHVYNVGNIGWGSTGPHLDTKQVDNENTPENEEGQFFHYKDPEIMEYIFADDPELGLIPIGDAPMTGSWESHTKRGSNGYDYGFEGGVKILIKPPARVVYSQTTSHGDTMMIVELPSGRRFKFHHGTAA
;
A
#
# COMPACT_ATOMS: atom_id res chain seq x y z
N LYS A 1 -18.64 0.68 5.27
CA LYS A 1 -19.89 1.28 4.70
C LYS A 1 -20.20 0.71 3.31
N LEU A 2 -19.28 0.79 2.33
CA LEU A 2 -19.48 0.22 0.99
C LEU A 2 -19.72 -1.31 0.99
N THR A 3 -19.10 -2.05 1.91
CA THR A 3 -19.28 -3.51 2.09
C THR A 3 -20.73 -3.90 2.36
N ASN A 4 -21.44 -3.11 3.17
CA ASN A 4 -22.81 -3.44 3.61
C ASN A 4 -23.88 -2.75 2.74
N ASN A 5 -23.48 -1.81 1.88
CA ASN A 5 -24.37 -1.12 0.97
C ASN A 5 -23.57 -0.65 -0.27
N PRO A 6 -23.37 -1.55 -1.26
CA PRO A 6 -22.62 -1.24 -2.49
C PRO A 6 -23.22 -0.09 -3.29
N GLU A 7 -24.52 0.21 -3.13
CA GLU A 7 -25.17 1.36 -3.78
C GLU A 7 -24.59 2.70 -3.32
N LEU A 8 -23.94 2.75 -2.16
CA LEU A 8 -23.20 3.92 -1.73
C LEU A 8 -22.09 4.28 -2.72
N LEU A 9 -21.58 3.34 -3.51
CA LEU A 9 -20.57 3.62 -4.54
C LEU A 9 -21.11 4.56 -5.63
N GLN A 10 -22.41 4.57 -5.86
CA GLN A 10 -23.05 5.46 -6.85
C GLN A 10 -23.37 6.83 -6.26
N LYS A 11 -23.41 6.95 -4.92
CA LYS A 11 -23.82 8.17 -4.20
C LYS A 11 -22.61 8.92 -3.60
N GLY A 12 -21.60 8.18 -3.13
CA GLY A 12 -20.41 8.69 -2.47
C GLY A 12 -19.25 8.95 -3.42
N LYS A 13 -18.35 9.85 -2.99
CA LYS A 13 -17.09 10.17 -3.68
C LYS A 13 -15.97 9.35 -3.07
N TYR A 14 -15.43 8.40 -3.81
CA TYR A 14 -14.33 7.53 -3.39
C TYR A 14 -13.08 7.67 -4.26
N ILE A 15 -13.24 8.29 -5.43
CA ILE A 15 -12.16 8.70 -6.32
C ILE A 15 -12.20 10.23 -6.43
N SER A 16 -11.04 10.88 -6.42
CA SER A 16 -10.95 12.34 -6.56
C SER A 16 -11.38 12.81 -7.95
N ASP A 17 -11.98 14.01 -8.03
CA ASP A 17 -12.44 14.55 -9.32
C ASP A 17 -11.26 14.81 -10.27
N SER A 18 -10.09 15.18 -9.73
CA SER A 18 -8.85 15.34 -10.49
C SER A 18 -8.46 14.04 -11.18
N PHE A 19 -8.54 12.91 -10.48
CA PHE A 19 -8.21 11.61 -11.05
C PHE A 19 -9.27 11.13 -12.05
N LEU A 20 -10.56 11.37 -11.77
CA LEU A 20 -11.62 11.12 -12.75
C LEU A 20 -11.41 11.96 -14.02
N GLY A 21 -10.94 13.21 -13.89
CA GLY A 21 -10.55 14.05 -15.03
C GLY A 21 -9.44 13.42 -15.89
N LEU A 22 -8.42 12.84 -15.27
CA LEU A 22 -7.35 12.11 -15.98
C LEU A 22 -7.89 10.86 -16.69
N ILE A 23 -8.76 10.09 -16.03
CA ILE A 23 -9.41 8.92 -16.62
C ILE A 23 -10.23 9.33 -17.86
N LYS A 24 -11.06 10.37 -17.74
CA LYS A 24 -11.87 10.89 -18.86
C LYS A 24 -11.01 11.25 -20.06
N GLN A 25 -9.87 11.92 -19.83
CA GLN A 25 -8.94 12.29 -20.91
C GLN A 25 -8.34 11.05 -21.60
N LYS A 26 -8.00 10.02 -20.83
CA LYS A 26 -7.47 8.76 -21.38
C LYS A 26 -8.52 7.99 -22.19
N ILE A 27 -9.75 7.87 -21.69
CA ILE A 27 -10.87 7.24 -22.40
C ILE A 27 -11.09 7.92 -23.76
N LYS A 28 -11.17 9.27 -23.79
CA LYS A 28 -11.33 10.03 -25.05
C LYS A 28 -10.21 9.81 -26.06
N ARG A 29 -9.01 9.45 -25.60
CA ARG A 29 -7.82 9.22 -26.43
C ARG A 29 -7.60 7.73 -26.77
N GLY A 30 -8.52 6.84 -26.36
CA GLY A 30 -8.34 5.40 -26.52
C GLY A 30 -7.13 4.83 -25.77
N GLN A 31 -6.67 5.52 -24.72
CA GLN A 31 -5.47 5.12 -23.97
C GLN A 31 -5.85 4.21 -22.80
N PRO A 32 -4.99 3.22 -22.46
CA PRO A 32 -5.18 2.38 -21.28
C PRO A 32 -5.29 3.20 -20.00
N ILE A 33 -6.32 2.92 -19.21
CA ILE A 33 -6.55 3.54 -17.91
C ILE A 33 -5.80 2.78 -16.82
N VAL A 34 -5.25 3.52 -15.87
CA VAL A 34 -4.57 2.94 -14.70
C VAL A 34 -5.57 2.93 -13.57
N ILE A 35 -5.79 1.75 -13.01
CA ILE A 35 -6.67 1.57 -11.87
C ILE A 35 -5.86 1.87 -10.60
N PRO A 36 -6.25 2.86 -9.79
CA PRO A 36 -5.53 3.20 -8.57
C PRO A 36 -5.76 2.11 -7.51
N PRO A 37 -4.84 1.92 -6.54
CA PRO A 37 -4.97 0.88 -5.51
C PRO A 37 -6.32 0.91 -4.78
N VAL A 38 -6.82 2.10 -4.44
CA VAL A 38 -8.13 2.30 -3.80
C VAL A 38 -9.29 1.72 -4.62
N VAL A 39 -9.19 1.66 -5.95
CA VAL A 39 -10.24 1.06 -6.78
C VAL A 39 -10.19 -0.46 -6.72
N TYR A 40 -9.01 -1.06 -6.60
CA TYR A 40 -8.90 -2.50 -6.34
C TYR A 40 -9.43 -2.84 -4.95
N GLU A 41 -9.21 -1.97 -3.95
CA GLU A 41 -9.80 -2.13 -2.62
C GLU A 41 -11.33 -2.03 -2.65
N ILE A 42 -11.88 -1.02 -3.34
CA ILE A 42 -13.33 -0.87 -3.53
C ILE A 42 -13.90 -2.06 -4.30
N SER A 43 -13.22 -2.50 -5.36
CA SER A 43 -13.61 -3.66 -6.16
C SER A 43 -13.71 -4.92 -5.31
N ARG A 44 -12.74 -5.12 -4.41
CA ARG A 44 -12.71 -6.25 -3.49
C ARG A 44 -13.88 -6.24 -2.51
N VAL A 45 -14.18 -5.09 -1.89
CA VAL A 45 -15.25 -4.98 -0.87
C VAL A 45 -16.65 -4.86 -1.44
N THR A 46 -16.81 -4.50 -2.71
CA THR A 46 -18.12 -4.38 -3.38
C THR A 46 -18.40 -5.53 -4.36
N HIS A 47 -17.40 -6.36 -4.64
CA HIS A 47 -17.40 -7.37 -5.72
C HIS A 47 -17.70 -6.81 -7.12
N ILE A 48 -17.60 -5.48 -7.28
CA ILE A 48 -17.75 -4.81 -8.57
C ILE A 48 -16.39 -4.84 -9.27
N LYS A 49 -16.34 -5.23 -10.55
CA LYS A 49 -15.07 -5.27 -11.31
C LYS A 49 -14.37 -3.89 -11.27
N PRO A 50 -13.04 -3.81 -11.25
CA PRO A 50 -12.34 -2.53 -11.06
C PRO A 50 -12.70 -1.44 -12.09
N TYR A 51 -12.92 -1.82 -13.35
CA TYR A 51 -13.35 -0.87 -14.39
C TYR A 51 -14.80 -0.40 -14.17
N GLU A 52 -15.66 -1.23 -13.55
CA GLU A 52 -17.04 -0.86 -13.20
C GLU A 52 -17.09 0.09 -12.00
N VAL A 53 -16.17 -0.06 -11.05
CA VAL A 53 -16.00 0.92 -9.96
C VAL A 53 -15.67 2.30 -10.54
N ILE A 54 -14.75 2.35 -11.51
CA ILE A 54 -14.42 3.59 -12.23
C ILE A 54 -15.66 4.13 -12.97
N ASN A 55 -16.43 3.27 -13.64
CA ASN A 55 -17.64 3.67 -14.36
C ASN A 55 -18.69 4.30 -13.42
N GLN A 56 -18.89 3.74 -12.23
CA GLN A 56 -19.83 4.28 -11.25
C GLN A 56 -19.37 5.64 -10.72
N GLN A 57 -18.07 5.81 -10.49
CA GLN A 57 -17.50 7.10 -10.07
C GLN A 57 -17.54 8.16 -11.18
N LEU A 58 -17.36 7.77 -12.44
CA LEU A 58 -17.54 8.64 -13.60
C LEU A 58 -18.99 9.10 -13.75
N GLN A 59 -19.95 8.18 -13.63
CA GLN A 59 -21.38 8.49 -13.70
C GLN A 59 -21.82 9.42 -12.58
N ARG A 60 -21.36 9.16 -11.35
CA ARG A 60 -21.59 10.04 -10.19
C ARG A 60 -21.02 11.45 -10.42
N SER A 61 -19.95 11.59 -11.21
CA SER A 61 -19.40 12.90 -11.61
C SER A 61 -20.11 13.54 -12.82
N GLY A 62 -21.25 13.01 -13.26
CA GLY A 62 -22.02 13.50 -14.42
C GLY A 62 -21.39 13.18 -15.78
N SER A 63 -20.48 12.20 -15.86
CA SER A 63 -19.81 11.83 -17.11
C SER A 63 -20.46 10.61 -17.76
N GLU A 64 -20.73 10.70 -19.06
CA GLU A 64 -21.24 9.59 -19.88
C GLU A 64 -20.13 8.63 -20.35
N LEU A 65 -18.86 9.04 -20.25
CA LEU A 65 -17.72 8.18 -20.61
C LEU A 65 -17.65 6.92 -19.75
N ARG A 66 -17.31 5.79 -20.40
CA ARG A 66 -17.13 4.49 -19.76
C ARG A 66 -15.74 3.93 -20.04
N ALA A 67 -15.12 3.41 -18.99
CA ALA A 67 -13.98 2.51 -19.06
C ALA A 67 -14.41 1.16 -19.65
N GLN A 68 -13.60 0.65 -20.57
CA GLN A 68 -13.77 -0.71 -21.11
C GLN A 68 -13.06 -1.73 -20.19
N PRO A 69 -13.51 -3.00 -20.17
CA PRO A 69 -12.79 -4.06 -19.47
C PRO A 69 -11.36 -4.20 -20.02
N GLY A 70 -10.40 -4.56 -19.16
CA GLY A 70 -9.04 -4.83 -19.60
C GLY A 70 -8.96 -6.11 -20.45
N VAL A 71 -7.90 -6.26 -21.24
CA VAL A 71 -7.70 -7.44 -22.12
C VAL A 71 -7.80 -8.76 -21.34
N VAL A 72 -7.30 -8.81 -20.11
CA VAL A 72 -7.43 -9.99 -19.24
C VAL A 72 -8.89 -10.24 -18.85
N ASP A 73 -9.63 -9.21 -18.44
CA ASP A 73 -11.05 -9.34 -18.08
C ASP A 73 -11.94 -9.71 -19.28
N MET A 74 -11.55 -9.30 -20.50
CA MET A 74 -12.27 -9.64 -21.74
C MET A 74 -12.04 -11.07 -22.21
N LEU A 75 -10.90 -11.67 -21.82
CA LEU A 75 -10.44 -12.94 -22.36
C LEU A 75 -10.51 -14.08 -21.32
N LYS A 76 -10.35 -13.80 -20.02
CA LYS A 76 -10.27 -14.83 -18.97
C LYS A 76 -11.53 -15.68 -18.84
N ASP A 77 -12.68 -15.12 -19.20
CA ASP A 77 -14.01 -15.75 -19.07
C ASP A 77 -14.45 -16.43 -20.38
N ARG A 78 -13.67 -16.34 -21.46
CA ARG A 78 -13.97 -17.01 -22.73
C ARG A 78 -13.65 -18.49 -22.65
N ASP A 79 -14.53 -19.34 -23.17
CA ASP A 79 -14.37 -20.80 -23.13
C ASP A 79 -13.07 -21.23 -23.81
N GLU A 80 -12.71 -20.61 -24.95
CA GLU A 80 -11.49 -20.92 -25.70
C GLU A 80 -10.20 -20.62 -24.91
N VAL A 81 -10.28 -19.69 -23.95
CA VAL A 81 -9.16 -19.30 -23.08
C VAL A 81 -9.18 -20.11 -21.77
N ARG A 82 -10.37 -20.43 -21.24
CA ARG A 82 -10.53 -21.26 -20.03
C ARG A 82 -10.10 -22.70 -20.25
N GLU A 83 -10.27 -23.23 -21.45
CA GLU A 83 -9.98 -24.63 -21.76
C GLU A 83 -8.54 -24.85 -22.22
N HIS A 84 -7.82 -23.79 -22.62
CA HIS A 84 -6.49 -23.92 -23.21
C HIS A 84 -5.38 -23.39 -22.29
N GLN A 85 -4.66 -24.30 -21.63
CA GLN A 85 -3.60 -23.97 -20.66
C GLN A 85 -2.55 -23.00 -21.23
N ALA A 86 -2.11 -23.20 -22.48
CA ALA A 86 -1.14 -22.30 -23.12
C ALA A 86 -1.66 -20.87 -23.32
N LEU A 87 -2.97 -20.69 -23.57
CA LEU A 87 -3.56 -19.35 -23.71
C LEU A 87 -3.72 -18.67 -22.35
N LYS A 88 -4.00 -19.42 -21.29
CA LYS A 88 -3.89 -18.91 -19.91
C LYS A 88 -2.46 -18.48 -19.60
N GLU A 89 -1.46 -19.31 -19.87
CA GLU A 89 -0.05 -18.98 -19.64
C GLU A 89 0.41 -17.75 -20.42
N ILE A 90 -0.12 -17.52 -21.63
CA ILE A 90 0.15 -16.31 -22.42
C ILE A 90 -0.60 -15.09 -21.86
N LEU A 91 -1.87 -15.26 -21.45
CA LEU A 91 -2.70 -14.20 -20.88
C LEU A 91 -2.16 -13.73 -19.52
N TYR A 92 -1.61 -14.64 -18.73
CA TYR A 92 -0.99 -14.40 -17.43
C TYR A 92 0.53 -14.18 -17.51
N ARG A 93 1.13 -14.28 -18.70
CA ARG A 93 2.58 -14.10 -18.88
C ARG A 93 2.99 -12.66 -18.54
N PRO A 94 4.15 -12.44 -17.91
CA PRO A 94 4.51 -11.09 -17.50
C PRO A 94 4.92 -10.19 -18.69
N PHE A 95 4.08 -9.26 -19.12
CA PHE A 95 4.48 -8.05 -19.88
C PHE A 95 5.33 -7.10 -19.02
N THR A 96 5.98 -6.07 -19.56
CA THR A 96 6.82 -5.14 -18.77
C THR A 96 6.08 -4.52 -17.58
N SER A 97 4.77 -4.29 -17.71
CA SER A 97 3.86 -3.93 -16.61
C SER A 97 3.78 -5.02 -15.54
N ASN A 98 3.63 -6.28 -15.92
CA ASN A 98 3.64 -7.45 -15.04
C ASN A 98 5.04 -7.77 -14.50
N ILE A 99 6.14 -7.50 -15.20
CA ILE A 99 7.51 -7.69 -14.69
C ILE A 99 7.76 -6.71 -13.54
N ASN A 100 7.40 -5.44 -13.70
CA ASN A 100 7.48 -4.49 -12.59
C ASN A 100 6.50 -4.85 -11.47
N ASN A 101 5.29 -5.32 -11.78
CA ASN A 101 4.36 -5.77 -10.74
C ASN A 101 4.88 -7.01 -9.98
N VAL A 102 5.50 -7.98 -10.68
CA VAL A 102 6.13 -9.18 -10.09
C VAL A 102 7.38 -8.80 -9.32
N ALA A 103 8.21 -7.91 -9.84
CA ALA A 103 9.38 -7.38 -9.13
C ALA A 103 8.97 -6.61 -7.88
N ASN A 104 7.93 -5.78 -7.96
CA ASN A 104 7.36 -5.07 -6.81
C ASN A 104 6.77 -6.06 -5.79
N ALA A 105 6.06 -7.10 -6.23
CA ALA A 105 5.52 -8.16 -5.36
C ALA A 105 6.61 -9.01 -4.70
N ALA A 106 7.74 -9.21 -5.39
CA ALA A 106 8.92 -9.95 -4.93
C ALA A 106 9.96 -9.06 -4.23
N GLY A 107 9.69 -7.76 -4.02
CA GLY A 107 10.62 -6.80 -3.40
C GLY A 107 11.92 -6.55 -4.18
N GLN A 108 11.97 -6.88 -5.47
CA GLN A 108 13.14 -6.75 -6.33
C GLN A 108 13.29 -5.35 -6.93
N LYS A 109 14.53 -4.96 -7.27
CA LYS A 109 14.81 -3.69 -7.97
C LYS A 109 14.09 -3.68 -9.31
N VAL A 110 13.22 -2.70 -9.54
CA VAL A 110 12.63 -2.51 -10.88
C VAL A 110 13.69 -1.97 -11.83
N GLY A 111 13.85 -2.61 -12.99
CA GLY A 111 14.85 -2.21 -13.99
C GLY A 111 14.49 -0.95 -14.76
N ARG A 112 13.21 -0.56 -14.79
CA ARG A 112 12.69 0.64 -15.47
C ARG A 112 11.49 1.20 -14.69
N ILE A 113 11.30 2.51 -14.73
CA ILE A 113 10.10 3.17 -14.19
C ILE A 113 9.07 3.34 -15.32
N ARG A 114 7.83 2.92 -15.08
CA ARG A 114 6.74 3.15 -16.04
C ARG A 114 6.38 4.62 -16.12
N ILE A 115 6.15 5.12 -17.34
CA ILE A 115 5.66 6.49 -17.56
C ILE A 115 4.15 6.53 -17.30
N GLY A 116 3.69 7.53 -16.56
CA GLY A 116 2.31 7.69 -16.12
C GLY A 116 2.10 7.22 -14.69
N THR A 117 0.84 7.17 -14.27
CA THR A 117 0.48 6.90 -12.87
C THR A 117 0.93 5.54 -12.35
N GLU A 118 1.24 4.57 -13.22
CA GLU A 118 1.80 3.27 -12.84
C GLU A 118 3.21 3.36 -12.26
N GLY A 119 4.01 4.34 -12.70
CA GLY A 119 5.38 4.51 -12.21
C GLY A 119 5.45 4.91 -10.73
N TYR A 120 4.34 5.36 -10.14
CA TYR A 120 4.30 5.72 -8.73
C TYR A 120 4.67 4.52 -7.85
N ALA A 121 4.09 3.34 -8.11
CA ALA A 121 4.41 2.11 -7.36
C ALA A 121 5.85 1.65 -7.60
N ASP A 122 6.37 1.85 -8.82
CA ASP A 122 7.75 1.50 -9.17
C ASP A 122 8.75 2.37 -8.40
N VAL A 123 8.48 3.67 -8.28
CA VAL A 123 9.35 4.59 -7.51
C VAL A 123 9.25 4.34 -6.01
N VAL A 124 8.05 4.04 -5.48
CA VAL A 124 7.92 3.59 -4.08
C VAL A 124 8.80 2.37 -3.83
N SER A 125 8.78 1.38 -4.72
CA SER A 125 9.58 0.16 -4.60
C SER A 125 11.09 0.44 -4.60
N LEU A 126 11.58 1.30 -5.51
CA LEU A 126 12.99 1.70 -5.50
C LEU A 126 13.37 2.49 -4.25
N ALA A 127 12.57 3.47 -3.85
CA ALA A 127 12.82 4.29 -2.67
C ALA A 127 12.89 3.44 -1.41
N ARG A 128 12.07 2.39 -1.33
CA ARG A 128 12.12 1.45 -0.21
C ARG A 128 13.47 0.75 -0.07
N GLN A 129 14.04 0.30 -1.18
CA GLN A 129 15.32 -0.41 -1.18
C GLN A 129 16.51 0.45 -0.74
N THR A 130 16.34 1.77 -0.70
CA THR A 130 17.37 2.70 -0.20
C THR A 130 17.34 2.89 1.32
N GLY A 131 16.35 2.32 2.01
CA GLY A 131 16.14 2.55 3.45
C GLY A 131 15.45 3.87 3.77
N PHE A 132 14.94 4.61 2.78
CA PHE A 132 14.32 5.91 3.00
C PHE A 132 12.99 5.80 3.77
N LYS A 133 12.87 6.50 4.91
CA LYS A 133 11.68 6.48 5.78
C LYS A 133 10.35 6.91 5.11
N ALA A 134 10.40 7.52 3.93
CA ALA A 134 9.22 8.10 3.27
C ALA A 134 9.11 7.77 1.76
N PRO A 135 9.00 6.49 1.36
CA PRO A 135 9.04 6.11 -0.06
C PRO A 135 7.87 6.69 -0.89
N ASN A 136 6.72 6.95 -0.27
CA ASN A 136 5.59 7.63 -0.91
C ASN A 136 5.89 9.11 -1.21
N VAL A 137 6.71 9.78 -0.39
CA VAL A 137 7.15 11.15 -0.67
C VAL A 137 8.04 11.17 -1.91
N ALA A 138 8.96 10.21 -2.03
CA ALA A 138 9.80 10.08 -3.22
C ALA A 138 8.95 9.90 -4.50
N ALA A 139 7.97 9.00 -4.47
CA ALA A 139 7.09 8.77 -5.61
C ALA A 139 6.22 9.98 -5.97
N ALA A 140 5.74 10.73 -4.96
CA ALA A 140 4.97 11.95 -5.18
C ALA A 140 5.82 13.08 -5.77
N ILE A 141 7.05 13.25 -5.29
CA ILE A 141 8.01 14.20 -5.86
C ILE A 141 8.33 13.80 -7.30
N TRP A 142 8.69 12.54 -7.57
CA TRP A 142 8.89 12.07 -8.96
C TRP A 142 7.70 12.41 -9.87
N ALA A 143 6.49 12.09 -9.44
CA ALA A 143 5.28 12.34 -10.21
C ALA A 143 5.07 13.84 -10.48
N HIS A 144 5.36 14.69 -9.50
CA HIS A 144 5.26 16.14 -9.61
C HIS A 144 6.35 16.72 -10.53
N GLU A 145 7.61 16.41 -10.26
CA GLU A 145 8.79 16.97 -10.96
C GLU A 145 8.84 16.60 -12.44
N THR A 146 8.41 15.38 -12.78
CA THR A 146 8.58 14.83 -14.12
C THR A 146 7.25 14.66 -14.87
N GLY A 147 6.13 15.08 -14.29
CA GLY A 147 4.80 14.82 -14.84
C GLY A 147 4.55 13.33 -15.06
N TYR A 148 4.84 12.52 -14.02
CA TYR A 148 4.81 11.06 -14.06
C TYR A 148 5.77 10.45 -15.09
N GLY A 149 7.02 10.93 -15.12
CA GLY A 149 8.09 10.41 -15.98
C GLY A 149 8.05 10.91 -17.43
N LYS A 150 7.12 11.80 -17.79
CA LYS A 150 7.00 12.34 -19.16
C LYS A 150 8.05 13.40 -19.49
N PHE A 151 8.47 14.17 -18.49
CA PHE A 151 9.34 15.33 -18.61
C PHE A 151 10.60 15.17 -17.76
N MET A 152 11.25 14.01 -17.88
CA MET A 152 12.58 13.82 -17.30
C MET A 152 13.61 14.57 -18.15
N SER A 153 14.34 15.50 -17.54
CA SER A 153 15.30 16.37 -18.23
C SER A 153 16.64 15.68 -18.50
N GLY A 154 16.87 14.50 -17.93
CA GLY A 154 18.03 13.65 -18.19
C GLY A 154 17.67 12.16 -18.15
N ARG A 155 18.49 11.32 -18.79
CA ARG A 155 18.30 9.86 -18.80
C ARG A 155 18.21 9.32 -17.37
N ASN A 156 17.11 8.62 -17.07
CA ASN A 156 16.78 8.08 -15.75
C ASN A 156 16.79 9.11 -14.60
N ASN A 157 16.73 10.41 -14.86
CA ASN A 157 16.70 11.44 -13.81
C ASN A 157 15.27 11.61 -13.27
N LEU A 158 14.93 10.77 -12.29
CA LEU A 158 13.58 10.64 -11.76
C LEU A 158 13.11 11.89 -10.99
N PHE A 159 14.03 12.71 -10.49
CA PHE A 159 13.70 13.85 -9.63
C PHE A 159 14.13 15.18 -10.24
N ASN A 160 14.49 15.18 -11.54
CA ASN A 160 15.05 16.34 -12.23
C ASN A 160 16.14 17.03 -11.39
N ILE A 161 17.12 16.26 -10.89
CA ILE A 161 18.23 16.82 -10.13
C ILE A 161 19.16 17.57 -11.08
N LYS A 162 19.40 18.85 -10.81
CA LYS A 162 20.32 19.69 -11.57
C LYS A 162 21.76 19.19 -11.42
N SER A 163 22.53 19.30 -12.49
CA SER A 163 23.97 19.06 -12.44
C SER A 163 24.70 20.32 -11.98
N THR A 164 25.74 20.14 -11.16
CA THR A 164 26.56 21.24 -10.60
C THR A 164 28.01 21.18 -11.09
N ASP A 165 28.39 20.15 -11.84
CA ASP A 165 29.75 19.94 -12.34
C ASP A 165 29.94 20.35 -13.81
N GLY A 166 28.92 20.98 -14.41
CA GLY A 166 28.97 21.43 -15.81
C GLY A 166 28.60 20.36 -16.84
N THR A 167 28.25 19.13 -16.41
CA THR A 167 27.98 18.00 -17.30
C THR A 167 26.50 17.67 -17.45
N GLY A 168 26.14 16.97 -18.53
CA GLY A 168 24.79 16.49 -18.82
C GLY A 168 23.98 17.36 -19.78
N PRO A 169 22.75 16.95 -20.11
CA PRO A 169 21.86 17.69 -21.01
C PRO A 169 21.48 19.05 -20.41
N THR A 170 21.37 20.05 -21.28
CA THR A 170 20.91 21.41 -20.93
C THR A 170 19.50 21.61 -21.47
N THR A 171 18.56 22.01 -20.61
CA THR A 171 17.19 22.35 -21.04
C THR A 171 16.71 23.63 -20.33
N MET A 172 15.65 24.23 -20.85
CA MET A 172 15.00 25.36 -20.21
C MET A 172 14.07 24.88 -19.09
N THR A 173 14.16 25.52 -17.94
CA THR A 173 13.30 25.28 -16.77
C THR A 173 12.59 26.55 -16.32
N LYS A 174 11.47 26.40 -15.64
CA LYS A 174 10.73 27.49 -15.02
C LYS A 174 11.08 27.57 -13.53
N GLU A 175 11.46 28.75 -13.08
CA GLU A 175 11.81 29.08 -11.68
C GLU A 175 10.95 30.24 -11.20
N TYR A 176 10.90 30.48 -9.89
CA TYR A 176 10.22 31.64 -9.30
C TYR A 176 11.21 32.55 -8.57
N ASP A 177 11.05 33.86 -8.75
CA ASP A 177 11.84 34.86 -8.02
C ASP A 177 11.30 35.08 -6.59
N GLN A 178 12.01 35.90 -5.81
CA GLN A 178 11.61 36.31 -4.45
C GLN A 178 10.24 37.01 -4.36
N ASN A 179 9.64 37.42 -5.48
CA ASN A 179 8.32 38.03 -5.57
C ASN A 179 7.27 37.06 -6.13
N ASN A 180 7.56 35.74 -6.17
CA ASN A 180 6.72 34.69 -6.74
C ASN A 180 6.42 34.87 -8.25
N ARG A 181 7.29 35.56 -9.00
CA ARG A 181 7.14 35.72 -10.45
C ARG A 181 7.91 34.60 -11.16
N ALA A 182 7.20 33.88 -12.01
CA ALA A 182 7.80 32.80 -12.80
C ALA A 182 8.69 33.36 -13.92
N TYR A 183 9.90 32.84 -14.06
CA TYR A 183 10.82 33.13 -15.15
C TYR A 183 11.41 31.84 -15.73
N THR A 184 12.02 31.91 -16.91
CA THR A 184 12.62 30.74 -17.56
C THR A 184 14.14 30.93 -17.64
N THR A 185 14.89 29.90 -17.25
CA THR A 185 16.36 29.88 -17.30
C THR A 185 16.86 28.53 -17.81
N SER A 186 18.06 28.49 -18.37
CA SER A 186 18.72 27.23 -18.71
C SER A 186 19.24 26.54 -17.46
N ALA A 187 19.08 25.22 -17.37
CA ALA A 187 19.69 24.38 -16.35
C ALA A 187 20.31 23.14 -17.00
N GLN A 188 21.38 22.64 -16.38
CA GLN A 188 21.97 21.34 -16.70
C GLN A 188 21.43 20.28 -15.75
N TRP A 189 21.29 19.04 -16.22
CA TRP A 189 20.68 17.97 -15.46
C TRP A 189 21.56 16.74 -15.38
N ARG A 190 21.51 16.05 -14.25
CA ARG A 190 22.20 14.77 -14.07
C ARG A 190 21.60 13.70 -14.99
N THR A 191 22.40 12.69 -15.31
CA THR A 191 21.97 11.47 -16.01
C THR A 191 22.45 10.26 -15.25
N TYR A 192 21.68 9.18 -15.31
CA TYR A 192 21.97 7.94 -14.60
C TYR A 192 21.85 6.73 -15.53
N GLU A 193 22.65 5.71 -15.30
CA GLU A 193 22.59 4.46 -16.07
C GLU A 193 21.35 3.64 -15.70
N ALA A 194 20.92 3.70 -14.44
CA ALA A 194 19.74 3.02 -13.93
C ALA A 194 18.86 3.95 -13.06
N PRO A 195 17.53 3.74 -13.03
CA PRO A 195 16.63 4.51 -12.17
C PRO A 195 17.00 4.44 -10.68
N SER A 196 17.50 3.31 -10.20
CA SER A 196 17.95 3.14 -8.81
C SER A 196 19.04 4.14 -8.42
N GLN A 197 19.98 4.44 -9.32
CA GLN A 197 21.03 5.43 -9.06
C GLN A 197 20.46 6.83 -8.86
N SER A 198 19.39 7.18 -9.58
CA SER A 198 18.71 8.46 -9.39
C SER A 198 18.00 8.54 -8.04
N VAL A 199 17.40 7.44 -7.57
CA VAL A 199 16.82 7.36 -6.22
C VAL A 199 17.90 7.46 -5.15
N ASP A 200 18.99 6.71 -5.28
CA ASP A 200 20.11 6.74 -4.32
C ASP A 200 20.70 8.16 -4.20
N ASP A 201 20.90 8.82 -5.33
CA ASP A 201 21.41 10.20 -5.38
C ASP A 201 20.41 11.22 -4.82
N PHE A 202 19.13 11.07 -5.14
CA PHE A 202 18.06 11.89 -4.55
C PHE A 202 18.04 11.79 -3.04
N MET A 203 18.14 10.58 -2.47
CA MET A 203 18.16 10.39 -1.01
C MET A 203 19.37 11.05 -0.35
N LYS A 204 20.56 10.92 -0.94
CA LYS A 204 21.78 11.60 -0.49
C LYS A 204 21.69 13.12 -0.62
N PHE A 205 20.94 13.61 -1.61
CA PHE A 205 20.75 15.03 -1.84
C PHE A 205 19.81 15.63 -0.80
N ILE A 206 18.64 15.02 -0.59
CA ILE A 206 17.63 15.55 0.33
C ILE A 206 18.00 15.39 1.81
N SER A 207 18.85 14.42 2.16
CA SER A 207 19.29 14.23 3.55
C SER A 207 20.09 15.41 4.10
N LYS A 208 20.58 16.30 3.24
CA LYS A 208 21.30 17.52 3.61
C LYS A 208 20.38 18.70 3.96
N TYR A 209 19.09 18.60 3.67
CA TYR A 209 18.14 19.68 3.90
C TYR A 209 17.74 19.72 5.39
N PRO A 210 17.77 20.90 6.04
CA PRO A 210 17.36 21.04 7.43
C PRO A 210 15.92 20.57 7.63
N GLY A 211 15.66 19.81 8.70
CA GLY A 211 14.33 19.32 9.07
C GLY A 211 13.92 18.00 8.39
N VAL A 212 14.65 17.52 7.38
CA VAL A 212 14.30 16.25 6.69
C VAL A 212 14.53 15.05 7.61
N ALA A 213 15.61 15.04 8.38
CA ALA A 213 15.91 13.96 9.32
C ALA A 213 14.90 13.93 10.48
N GLU A 214 14.47 15.10 10.93
CA GLU A 214 13.58 15.32 12.07
C GLU A 214 12.10 15.16 11.73
N ALA A 215 11.72 15.35 10.45
CA ALA A 215 10.34 15.23 10.01
C ALA A 215 9.72 13.90 10.45
N GLN A 216 8.57 13.99 11.10
CA GLN A 216 7.80 12.84 11.58
C GLN A 216 6.66 12.50 10.64
N THR A 217 6.22 13.37 9.73
CA THR A 217 5.15 13.07 8.77
C THR A 217 5.57 13.33 7.31
N PRO A 218 4.90 12.72 6.31
CA PRO A 218 5.13 13.06 4.90
C PRO A 218 5.00 14.55 4.59
N ARG A 219 4.01 15.23 5.19
CA ARG A 219 3.83 16.68 5.03
C ARG A 219 4.99 17.46 5.63
N GLU A 220 5.43 17.12 6.83
CA GLU A 220 6.58 17.77 7.47
C GLU A 220 7.84 17.61 6.62
N LEU A 221 8.08 16.43 6.04
CA LEU A 221 9.25 16.19 5.20
C LEU A 221 9.23 17.08 3.96
N VAL A 222 8.10 17.12 3.24
CA VAL A 222 7.94 17.98 2.05
C VAL A 222 8.04 19.47 2.43
N THR A 223 7.52 19.85 3.60
CA THR A 223 7.61 21.23 4.11
C THR A 223 9.05 21.60 4.45
N ALA A 224 9.82 20.68 5.03
CA ALA A 224 11.25 20.86 5.31
C ALA A 224 12.05 21.05 4.02
N LEU A 225 11.78 20.23 2.99
CA LEU A 225 12.40 20.40 1.66
C LEU A 225 12.11 21.79 1.08
N HIS A 226 10.85 22.21 1.07
CA HIS A 226 10.47 23.52 0.57
C HIS A 226 11.12 24.66 1.37
N SER A 227 11.12 24.56 2.70
CA SER A 227 11.74 25.56 3.59
C SER A 227 13.25 25.66 3.40
N GLY A 228 13.91 24.55 3.03
CA GLY A 228 15.31 24.53 2.63
C GLY A 228 15.56 24.93 1.17
N ASN A 229 14.56 25.50 0.48
CA ASN A 229 14.65 26.01 -0.88
C ASN A 229 14.90 24.93 -1.95
N TYR A 230 14.38 23.71 -1.73
CA TYR A 230 14.40 22.63 -2.72
C TYR A 230 13.62 23.01 -3.99
N ALA A 231 12.48 23.69 -3.81
CA ALA A 231 11.64 24.22 -4.86
C ALA A 231 11.23 25.66 -4.52
N THR A 232 11.07 26.49 -5.55
CA THR A 232 10.68 27.91 -5.43
C THR A 232 9.18 28.15 -5.66
N ASP A 233 8.42 27.12 -6.06
CA ASP A 233 6.97 27.21 -6.26
C ASP A 233 6.24 27.34 -4.91
N PRO A 234 5.52 28.44 -4.63
CA PRO A 234 4.81 28.61 -3.36
C PRO A 234 3.74 27.53 -3.12
N GLU A 235 3.26 26.88 -4.17
CA GLU A 235 2.25 25.82 -4.10
C GLU A 235 2.85 24.41 -4.02
N TYR A 236 4.19 24.29 -3.93
CA TYR A 236 4.92 23.04 -4.01
C TYR A 236 4.41 21.99 -3.01
N VAL A 237 4.34 22.35 -1.73
CA VAL A 237 3.91 21.44 -0.66
C VAL A 237 2.49 20.93 -0.94
N ARG A 238 1.56 21.83 -1.30
CA ARG A 238 0.18 21.46 -1.60
C ARG A 238 0.10 20.50 -2.80
N ARG A 239 0.91 20.72 -3.84
CA ARG A 239 0.92 19.88 -5.05
C ARG A 239 1.46 18.48 -4.77
N VAL A 240 2.61 18.37 -4.11
CA VAL A 240 3.21 17.06 -3.77
C VAL A 240 2.31 16.28 -2.79
N VAL A 241 1.78 16.95 -1.77
CA VAL A 241 0.81 16.32 -0.85
C VAL A 241 -0.48 15.92 -1.57
N GLY A 242 -0.95 16.74 -2.52
CA GLY A 242 -2.09 16.41 -3.36
C GLY A 242 -1.88 15.15 -4.19
N VAL A 243 -0.66 14.94 -4.70
CA VAL A 243 -0.28 13.68 -5.36
C VAL A 243 -0.39 12.53 -4.37
N MET A 244 0.27 12.59 -3.20
CA MET A 244 0.19 11.53 -2.19
C MET A 244 -1.26 11.17 -1.82
N SER A 245 -2.09 12.20 -1.58
CA SER A 245 -3.50 12.04 -1.24
C SER A 245 -4.31 11.36 -2.35
N SER A 246 -3.96 11.61 -3.63
CA SER A 246 -4.61 10.95 -4.78
C SER A 246 -4.34 9.45 -4.85
N TYR A 247 -3.29 8.99 -4.16
CA TYR A 247 -2.92 7.58 -4.01
C TYR A 247 -3.37 7.00 -2.65
N GLY A 248 -4.21 7.71 -1.89
CA GLY A 248 -4.72 7.23 -0.60
C GLY A 248 -3.71 7.31 0.55
N VAL A 249 -2.56 7.95 0.35
CA VAL A 249 -1.57 8.17 1.42
C VAL A 249 -2.06 9.30 2.31
N ASN A 250 -2.16 9.05 3.62
CA ASN A 250 -2.39 10.11 4.60
C ASN A 250 -1.08 10.90 4.82
N PRO A 251 -0.98 12.16 4.37
CA PRO A 251 0.26 12.93 4.47
C PRO A 251 0.58 13.40 5.89
N ASP A 252 -0.38 13.30 6.81
CA ASP A 252 -0.28 13.77 8.20
C ASP A 252 -0.11 12.60 9.18
N ALA A 253 -0.09 11.37 8.68
CA ALA A 253 0.25 10.20 9.49
C ALA A 253 1.76 10.17 9.81
N PRO A 254 2.17 9.83 11.04
CA PRO A 254 3.57 9.75 11.39
C PRO A 254 4.28 8.61 10.63
N PHE A 255 5.55 8.82 10.28
CA PHE A 255 6.47 7.78 9.84
C PHE A 255 6.62 6.79 10.97
N MET A 256 6.48 5.51 10.68
CA MET A 256 6.69 4.48 11.68
C MET A 256 8.20 4.36 11.93
N GLN A 257 8.68 4.68 13.14
CA GLN A 257 10.08 4.43 13.47
C GLN A 257 10.30 2.92 13.64
N TYR A 258 11.26 2.37 12.88
CA TYR A 258 11.57 0.95 12.92
C TYR A 258 13.07 0.72 13.10
N SER A 259 13.42 -0.05 14.13
CA SER A 259 14.81 -0.33 14.53
C SER A 259 15.21 -1.81 14.35
N GLY A 260 14.42 -2.60 13.61
CA GLY A 260 14.73 -4.01 13.32
C GLY A 260 15.46 -4.23 11.99
N PRO A 261 15.68 -5.50 11.56
CA PRO A 261 16.37 -5.81 10.31
C PRO A 261 15.63 -5.21 9.09
N PRO A 262 16.34 -4.65 8.09
CA PRO A 262 15.73 -3.95 6.94
C PRO A 262 14.66 -4.75 6.17
N THR A 263 14.72 -6.08 6.23
CA THR A 263 13.74 -7.01 5.62
C THR A 263 12.39 -7.04 6.33
N ARG A 264 12.28 -6.42 7.51
CA ARG A 264 11.09 -6.39 8.37
C ARG A 264 10.62 -4.96 8.67
N ASP A 265 11.17 -3.95 7.98
CA ASP A 265 10.80 -2.54 8.20
C ASP A 265 9.39 -2.23 7.66
N PRO A 266 8.43 -1.79 8.52
CA PRO A 266 7.09 -1.31 8.20
C PRO A 266 6.96 -0.41 6.98
N ASN A 267 7.97 0.45 6.78
CA ASN A 267 8.00 1.42 5.69
C ASN A 267 8.49 0.79 4.39
N HIS A 268 9.19 -0.36 4.47
CA HIS A 268 9.86 -1.07 3.37
C HIS A 268 9.32 -2.47 3.07
N SER A 269 8.48 -3.02 3.93
CA SER A 269 7.89 -4.35 3.78
C SER A 269 6.94 -4.38 2.58
N SER A 270 7.02 -5.43 1.76
CA SER A 270 6.08 -5.62 0.66
C SER A 270 4.66 -5.79 1.21
N SER A 271 3.66 -5.47 0.41
CA SER A 271 2.25 -5.74 0.72
C SER A 271 1.91 -7.24 0.68
N THR A 272 2.91 -8.14 0.71
CA THR A 272 2.71 -9.58 0.63
C THR A 272 2.32 -10.08 2.01
N LEU A 273 1.11 -10.64 2.09
CA LEU A 273 0.63 -11.30 3.30
C LEU A 273 1.56 -12.46 3.65
N GLN A 274 2.01 -12.48 4.91
CA GLN A 274 2.88 -13.52 5.44
C GLN A 274 2.01 -14.56 6.14
N HIS A 275 1.99 -15.79 5.63
CA HIS A 275 1.37 -16.90 6.35
C HIS A 275 2.17 -17.19 7.63
N VAL A 276 1.49 -17.18 8.79
CA VAL A 276 2.14 -17.32 10.10
C VAL A 276 1.54 -18.38 10.99
N TYR A 277 0.28 -18.76 10.77
CA TYR A 277 -0.42 -19.67 11.67
C TYR A 277 -1.47 -20.49 10.91
N ASN A 278 -1.67 -21.74 11.28
CA ASN A 278 -2.76 -22.58 10.78
C ASN A 278 -3.78 -22.78 11.91
N VAL A 279 -5.05 -22.48 11.64
CA VAL A 279 -6.15 -22.75 12.58
C VAL A 279 -6.24 -24.26 12.82
N GLY A 280 -6.47 -24.67 14.06
CA GLY A 280 -6.65 -26.06 14.42
C GLY A 280 -7.85 -26.25 15.36
N ASN A 281 -7.90 -27.44 15.94
CA ASN A 281 -8.81 -27.82 17.00
C ASN A 281 -8.04 -28.55 18.12
N ILE A 282 -6.86 -28.04 18.45
CA ILE A 282 -5.90 -28.69 19.35
C ILE A 282 -5.69 -27.77 20.56
N GLY A 283 -5.36 -28.32 21.72
CA GLY A 283 -5.13 -27.53 22.94
C GLY A 283 -6.26 -27.62 23.95
N TRP A 284 -5.96 -27.19 25.17
CA TRP A 284 -6.83 -27.38 26.33
C TRP A 284 -8.13 -26.56 26.20
N GLY A 285 -9.28 -27.23 26.21
CA GLY A 285 -10.60 -26.58 26.21
C GLY A 285 -11.19 -26.26 24.83
N SER A 286 -10.52 -26.65 23.73
CA SER A 286 -11.08 -26.49 22.38
C SER A 286 -12.28 -27.42 22.16
N THR A 287 -13.41 -26.86 21.71
CA THR A 287 -14.64 -27.62 21.42
C THR A 287 -14.93 -27.79 19.92
N GLY A 288 -14.04 -27.31 19.06
CA GLY A 288 -14.15 -27.35 17.61
C GLY A 288 -13.10 -26.43 16.95
N PRO A 289 -12.89 -26.51 15.63
CA PRO A 289 -11.96 -25.61 14.93
C PRO A 289 -12.35 -24.14 15.07
N HIS A 290 -11.43 -23.30 15.56
CA HIS A 290 -11.57 -21.85 15.66
C HIS A 290 -10.22 -21.18 15.93
N LEU A 291 -10.15 -19.87 15.70
CA LEU A 291 -9.04 -19.02 16.13
C LEU A 291 -9.44 -18.25 17.41
N ASP A 292 -9.01 -18.74 18.58
CA ASP A 292 -9.14 -17.98 19.85
C ASP A 292 -8.15 -16.83 19.84
N THR A 293 -8.66 -15.61 19.94
CA THR A 293 -7.86 -14.38 19.89
C THR A 293 -8.06 -13.57 21.15
N LYS A 294 -6.96 -13.24 21.83
CA LYS A 294 -6.98 -12.46 23.07
C LYS A 294 -6.01 -11.28 22.97
N GLN A 295 -6.40 -10.11 23.46
CA GLN A 295 -5.47 -9.00 23.61
C GLN A 295 -4.56 -9.28 24.81
N VAL A 296 -3.26 -9.08 24.63
CA VAL A 296 -2.23 -9.28 25.65
C VAL A 296 -1.40 -8.03 25.82
N ASP A 297 -0.78 -7.91 26.98
CA ASP A 297 0.02 -6.74 27.32
C ASP A 297 1.22 -6.54 26.39
N ASN A 298 1.53 -5.28 26.11
CA ASN A 298 2.83 -4.89 25.59
C ASN A 298 3.54 -4.02 26.63
N GLU A 299 4.56 -4.57 27.29
CA GLU A 299 5.36 -3.81 28.28
C GLU A 299 5.99 -2.49 27.75
N ASN A 300 5.96 -2.28 26.43
CA ASN A 300 6.44 -1.05 25.78
C ASN A 300 5.34 0.00 25.53
N THR A 301 4.07 -0.28 25.86
CA THR A 301 2.97 0.68 25.81
C THR A 301 2.65 1.24 27.21
N PRO A 302 2.08 2.45 27.33
CA PRO A 302 1.84 3.09 28.62
C PRO A 302 0.73 2.45 29.46
N GLU A 303 -0.17 1.70 28.82
CA GLU A 303 -1.35 1.10 29.44
C GLU A 303 -1.25 -0.42 29.34
N ASN A 304 -1.61 -1.12 30.41
CA ASN A 304 -1.65 -2.58 30.38
C ASN A 304 -2.88 -3.04 29.58
N GLU A 305 -2.65 -3.69 28.44
CA GLU A 305 -3.73 -4.16 27.58
C GLU A 305 -4.14 -5.63 27.80
N GLU A 306 -3.57 -6.33 28.79
CA GLU A 306 -3.89 -7.73 29.09
C GLU A 306 -5.39 -7.89 29.37
N GLY A 307 -6.06 -8.68 28.53
CA GLY A 307 -7.48 -8.97 28.69
C GLY A 307 -8.39 -7.75 28.53
N GLN A 308 -7.89 -6.63 28.01
CA GLN A 308 -8.71 -5.45 27.72
C GLN A 308 -9.66 -5.71 26.57
N PHE A 309 -10.83 -5.06 26.63
CA PHE A 309 -11.83 -5.14 25.58
C PHE A 309 -11.27 -4.63 24.25
N PHE A 310 -11.45 -5.43 23.21
CA PHE A 310 -11.35 -4.98 21.83
C PHE A 310 -12.64 -5.33 21.10
N HIS A 311 -12.90 -4.67 19.97
CA HIS A 311 -14.08 -4.96 19.19
C HIS A 311 -13.84 -6.16 18.27
N TYR A 312 -14.83 -7.03 18.05
CA TYR A 312 -14.69 -8.18 17.14
C TYR A 312 -14.23 -7.79 15.72
N LYS A 313 -14.71 -6.64 15.23
CA LYS A 313 -14.27 -6.02 13.98
C LYS A 313 -13.34 -4.85 14.23
N ASP A 314 -12.34 -5.04 15.09
CA ASP A 314 -11.34 -4.03 15.40
C ASP A 314 -10.67 -3.55 14.10
N PRO A 315 -10.71 -2.26 13.75
CA PRO A 315 -10.22 -1.75 12.46
C PRO A 315 -8.76 -2.10 12.18
N GLU A 316 -7.94 -2.24 13.22
CA GLU A 316 -6.53 -2.56 13.06
C GLU A 316 -6.32 -4.06 12.80
N ILE A 317 -7.03 -4.92 13.54
CA ILE A 317 -7.05 -6.37 13.24
C ILE A 317 -7.52 -6.59 11.80
N MET A 318 -8.59 -5.90 11.39
CA MET A 318 -9.18 -6.00 10.06
C MET A 318 -8.25 -5.53 8.93
N GLU A 319 -7.27 -4.68 9.22
CA GLU A 319 -6.29 -4.20 8.24
C GLU A 319 -5.08 -5.12 8.13
N TYR A 320 -4.75 -5.84 9.21
CA TYR A 320 -3.45 -6.50 9.35
C TYR A 320 -3.48 -8.02 9.56
N ILE A 321 -4.63 -8.62 9.89
CA ILE A 321 -4.73 -10.06 10.12
C ILE A 321 -5.83 -10.66 9.23
N PHE A 322 -5.46 -11.64 8.43
CA PHE A 322 -6.27 -12.26 7.40
C PHE A 322 -6.33 -13.77 7.58
N ALA A 323 -7.39 -14.40 7.09
CA ALA A 323 -7.53 -15.83 6.92
C ALA A 323 -7.67 -16.13 5.41
N ASP A 324 -6.89 -17.07 4.90
CA ASP A 324 -7.08 -17.70 3.59
C ASP A 324 -7.89 -18.97 3.80
N ASP A 325 -9.21 -18.79 3.75
CA ASP A 325 -10.21 -19.81 3.99
C ASP A 325 -10.71 -20.38 2.65
N PRO A 326 -10.83 -21.71 2.48
CA PRO A 326 -11.29 -22.31 1.22
C PRO A 326 -12.71 -21.90 0.79
N GLU A 327 -13.59 -21.60 1.75
CA GLU A 327 -14.99 -21.23 1.50
C GLU A 327 -15.19 -19.71 1.45
N LEU A 328 -14.57 -18.99 2.39
CA LEU A 328 -14.70 -17.54 2.50
C LEU A 328 -13.69 -16.77 1.63
N GLY A 329 -12.66 -17.46 1.14
CA GLY A 329 -11.51 -16.88 0.46
C GLY A 329 -10.59 -16.13 1.43
N LEU A 330 -9.81 -15.21 0.88
CA LEU A 330 -8.92 -14.35 1.67
C LEU A 330 -9.71 -13.19 2.30
N ILE A 331 -10.03 -13.32 3.58
CA ILE A 331 -10.79 -12.33 4.35
C ILE A 331 -10.00 -11.81 5.55
N PRO A 332 -10.24 -10.60 6.05
CA PRO A 332 -9.76 -10.25 7.38
C PRO A 332 -10.45 -11.11 8.44
N ILE A 333 -9.78 -11.43 9.55
CA ILE A 333 -10.32 -12.42 10.49
C ILE A 333 -11.64 -12.00 11.15
N GLY A 334 -11.91 -10.70 11.32
CA GLY A 334 -13.18 -10.21 11.88
C GLY A 334 -14.37 -10.24 10.93
N ASP A 335 -14.19 -10.68 9.69
CA ASP A 335 -15.30 -11.02 8.79
C ASP A 335 -15.71 -12.50 8.85
N ALA A 336 -15.00 -13.32 9.63
CA ALA A 336 -15.40 -14.69 9.91
C ALA A 336 -16.69 -14.75 10.76
N PRO A 337 -17.38 -15.90 10.78
CA PRO A 337 -18.43 -16.18 11.76
C PRO A 337 -17.87 -16.11 13.20
N MET A 338 -18.63 -15.55 14.13
CA MET A 338 -18.26 -15.57 15.54
C MET A 338 -18.74 -16.87 16.19
N THR A 339 -17.82 -17.66 16.75
CA THR A 339 -18.15 -18.89 17.49
C THR A 339 -18.08 -18.69 19.01
N GLY A 340 -17.46 -17.59 19.45
CA GLY A 340 -17.35 -17.20 20.86
C GLY A 340 -17.27 -15.69 21.01
N SER A 341 -18.18 -15.12 21.80
CA SER A 341 -18.26 -13.69 22.04
C SER A 341 -17.47 -13.28 23.28
N TRP A 342 -17.17 -11.99 23.39
CA TRP A 342 -16.60 -11.39 24.59
C TRP A 342 -17.37 -11.77 25.86
N GLU A 343 -18.72 -11.72 25.80
CA GLU A 343 -19.59 -12.06 26.92
C GLU A 343 -19.51 -13.54 27.29
N SER A 344 -19.38 -14.45 26.31
CA SER A 344 -19.26 -15.88 26.59
C SER A 344 -17.91 -16.24 27.22
N HIS A 345 -16.83 -15.57 26.81
CA HIS A 345 -15.50 -15.74 27.40
C HIS A 345 -15.41 -15.18 28.82
N THR A 346 -15.91 -13.96 29.04
CA THR A 346 -15.89 -13.30 30.37
C THR A 346 -16.67 -14.06 31.42
N LYS A 347 -17.82 -14.66 31.06
CA LYS A 347 -18.61 -15.54 31.97
C LYS A 347 -17.82 -16.74 32.49
N ARG A 348 -16.76 -17.15 31.80
CA ARG A 348 -15.90 -18.29 32.17
C ARG A 348 -14.53 -17.86 32.73
N GLY A 349 -14.36 -16.57 33.03
CA GLY A 349 -13.09 -16.02 33.53
C GLY A 349 -12.00 -15.89 32.47
N SER A 350 -12.37 -15.84 31.19
CA SER A 350 -11.47 -15.61 30.05
C SER A 350 -11.85 -14.32 29.32
N ASN A 351 -11.05 -13.87 28.36
CA ASN A 351 -11.29 -12.66 27.58
C ASN A 351 -11.01 -12.92 26.09
N GLY A 352 -11.62 -12.17 25.18
CA GLY A 352 -11.37 -12.28 23.74
C GLY A 352 -12.56 -12.80 22.93
N TYR A 353 -12.24 -13.29 21.72
CA TYR A 353 -13.22 -13.80 20.76
C TYR A 353 -12.71 -15.07 20.08
N ASP A 354 -13.65 -15.93 19.71
CA ASP A 354 -13.38 -17.06 18.82
C ASP A 354 -13.88 -16.70 17.41
N TYR A 355 -12.94 -16.65 16.46
CA TYR A 355 -13.25 -16.53 15.04
C TYR A 355 -13.43 -17.94 14.46
N GLY A 356 -14.60 -18.21 13.92
CA GLY A 356 -14.99 -19.51 13.37
C GLY A 356 -14.31 -19.77 12.04
N PHE A 357 -13.50 -20.81 12.01
CA PHE A 357 -12.77 -21.27 10.84
C PHE A 357 -12.63 -22.78 10.91
N GLU A 358 -12.62 -23.45 9.76
CA GLU A 358 -12.31 -24.87 9.70
C GLU A 358 -10.83 -25.15 10.00
N GLY A 359 -10.53 -26.40 10.37
CA GLY A 359 -9.15 -26.82 10.63
C GLY A 359 -8.28 -26.71 9.38
N GLY A 360 -7.08 -26.14 9.51
CA GLY A 360 -6.12 -25.93 8.43
C GLY A 360 -6.24 -24.60 7.69
N VAL A 361 -7.21 -23.74 8.06
CA VAL A 361 -7.29 -22.37 7.54
C VAL A 361 -6.02 -21.59 7.89
N LYS A 362 -5.45 -20.90 6.91
CA LYS A 362 -4.17 -20.19 7.06
C LYS A 362 -4.42 -18.77 7.52
N ILE A 363 -3.82 -18.37 8.63
CA ILE A 363 -3.78 -16.99 9.10
C ILE A 363 -2.54 -16.30 8.54
N LEU A 364 -2.77 -15.17 7.89
CA LEU A 364 -1.74 -14.33 7.31
C LEU A 364 -1.73 -12.96 7.95
N ILE A 365 -0.54 -12.40 8.10
CA ILE A 365 -0.38 -11.03 8.58
C ILE A 365 0.13 -10.13 7.47
N LYS A 366 -0.41 -8.91 7.41
CA LYS A 366 0.07 -7.85 6.52
C LYS A 366 1.14 -7.07 7.27
N PRO A 367 2.34 -6.88 6.72
CA PRO A 367 3.28 -5.94 7.28
C PRO A 367 2.67 -4.54 7.39
N PRO A 368 2.88 -3.81 8.49
CA PRO A 368 3.92 -4.01 9.49
C PRO A 368 3.66 -4.99 10.63
N ALA A 369 2.48 -5.64 10.67
CA ALA A 369 2.22 -6.60 11.74
C ALA A 369 3.24 -7.74 11.71
N ARG A 370 3.61 -8.23 12.91
CA ARG A 370 4.70 -9.20 13.07
C ARG A 370 4.42 -10.20 14.18
N VAL A 371 4.90 -11.42 14.02
CA VAL A 371 4.97 -12.39 15.12
C VAL A 371 6.08 -11.98 16.07
N VAL A 372 5.74 -11.71 17.34
CA VAL A 372 6.70 -11.37 18.41
C VAL A 372 6.95 -12.52 19.36
N TYR A 373 6.09 -13.53 19.36
CA TYR A 373 6.23 -14.73 20.18
C TYR A 373 5.58 -15.93 19.49
N SER A 374 6.19 -17.12 19.62
CA SER A 374 5.64 -18.39 19.18
C SER A 374 6.20 -19.52 20.05
N GLN A 375 5.33 -20.31 20.68
CA GLN A 375 5.73 -21.47 21.48
C GLN A 375 4.71 -22.60 21.33
N THR A 376 5.19 -23.82 21.10
CA THR A 376 4.38 -25.03 21.18
C THR A 376 4.11 -25.38 22.64
N THR A 377 2.84 -25.57 22.99
CA THR A 377 2.41 -25.97 24.34
C THR A 377 2.65 -27.47 24.58
N SER A 378 2.47 -27.92 25.82
CA SER A 378 2.46 -29.36 26.16
C SER A 378 1.36 -30.16 25.46
N HIS A 379 0.33 -29.49 24.93
CA HIS A 379 -0.79 -30.10 24.23
C HIS A 379 -0.60 -30.13 22.70
N GLY A 380 0.51 -29.61 22.19
CA GLY A 380 0.88 -29.66 20.77
C GLY A 380 0.34 -28.50 19.93
N ASP A 381 -0.54 -27.65 20.46
CA ASP A 381 -0.91 -26.39 19.84
C ASP A 381 0.18 -25.34 20.03
N THR A 382 0.16 -24.30 19.20
CA THR A 382 1.10 -23.17 19.25
C THR A 382 0.40 -21.95 19.82
N MET A 383 0.92 -21.41 20.92
CA MET A 383 0.59 -20.07 21.37
C MET A 383 1.42 -19.07 20.57
N MET A 384 0.78 -18.22 19.77
CA MET A 384 1.43 -17.20 18.95
C MET A 384 1.00 -15.81 19.39
N ILE A 385 1.91 -14.83 19.44
CA ILE A 385 1.56 -13.42 19.66
C ILE A 385 1.96 -12.62 18.42
N VAL A 386 0.98 -11.91 17.85
CA VAL A 386 1.15 -10.94 16.77
C VAL A 386 1.05 -9.53 17.33
N GLU A 387 2.04 -8.70 17.02
CA GLU A 387 2.04 -7.26 17.32
C GLU A 387 1.60 -6.49 16.08
N LEU A 388 0.62 -5.60 16.24
CA LEU A 388 0.12 -4.70 15.20
C LEU A 388 0.87 -3.36 15.22
N PRO A 389 0.74 -2.52 14.18
CA PRO A 389 1.51 -1.28 14.07
C PRO A 389 1.28 -0.25 15.17
N SER A 390 0.12 -0.28 15.83
CA SER A 390 -0.16 0.54 17.02
C SER A 390 0.67 0.13 18.25
N GLY A 391 1.31 -1.04 18.21
CA GLY A 391 1.96 -1.67 19.35
C GLY A 391 1.05 -2.66 20.10
N ARG A 392 -0.25 -2.73 19.78
CA ARG A 392 -1.16 -3.71 20.40
C ARG A 392 -0.79 -5.13 20.03
N ARG A 393 -0.92 -6.04 20.99
CA ARG A 393 -0.57 -7.46 20.82
C ARG A 393 -1.80 -8.36 20.94
N PHE A 394 -1.87 -9.33 20.04
CA PHE A 394 -2.93 -10.33 19.99
C PHE A 394 -2.34 -11.72 20.01
N LYS A 395 -2.81 -12.50 20.97
CA LYS A 395 -2.45 -13.90 21.16
C LYS A 395 -3.44 -14.79 20.44
N PHE A 396 -2.93 -15.76 19.68
CA PHE A 396 -3.67 -16.82 19.00
C PHE A 396 -3.44 -18.16 19.68
N HIS A 397 -4.51 -18.93 19.83
CA HIS A 397 -4.50 -20.29 20.38
C HIS A 397 -5.18 -21.29 19.44
N HIS A 398 -5.05 -22.57 19.79
CA HIS A 398 -5.73 -23.71 19.18
C HIS A 398 -5.31 -24.16 17.78
N GLY A 399 -4.21 -23.63 17.26
CA GLY A 399 -3.63 -23.99 15.98
C GLY A 399 -2.13 -24.29 16.05
N THR A 400 -1.45 -24.22 14.91
CA THR A 400 -0.01 -24.46 14.80
C THR A 400 0.69 -23.31 14.08
N ALA A 401 1.97 -23.07 14.37
CA ALA A 401 2.77 -22.18 13.54
C ALA A 401 2.81 -22.65 12.08
N ALA A 402 2.94 -21.70 11.14
CA ALA A 402 3.10 -21.95 9.71
C ALA A 402 4.35 -22.75 9.34
#